data_AF-A0A957MH86-F1
#
_entry.id   AF-A0A957MH86-F1
#
_cell.length_a   1.000
_cell.length_b   1.000
_cell.length_c   1.000
_cell.angle_alpha   90.00
_cell.angle_beta   90.00
_cell.angle_gamma   90.00
#
_symmetry.space_group_name_H-M   'P 1'
#
loop_
_entity.id
_entity.type
_entity.pdbx_description
1 polymer ?
#
loop_
_entity_poly.entity_id
_entity_poly.type
_entity_poly.pdbx_seq_one_letter_code
_entity_poly.pdbx_strand_id
1 'polypeptide(L)'
;MVLAIIASMVTVAIWPAPTSASLTNVLYNGGFEQGFSSQPGCGMVGSGWQCFTNGGGANYGFYDDQWDRVVAEGKHSQLLELNTKGIMLGDADRYAGIYQTVPVVDWAEYTFSLKGIIRTTNLDGDKWRYRVQVGWSFGPYPDWTKVTNWTDVGWDKYYLRTDPGAFSSFTTRFMAESDYVTMYVRVWKKWGVPEEELDVNFDAISLIGPSPYYYNDQYKDPIDPGFSVPVVDPGYADPGYDKHPPVDPGYGQLPADPGYGHPPVVDPGYGHLPVDPGFSYPPAGACVGPNLVYNGDFERGFNAVSVGKVGNSWGYFTNGGGANYG
;
A
#
# COMPACT_ATOMS: atom_id res chain seq x y z
N MET A 1 1.22 7.83 -75.47
CA MET A 1 1.59 8.81 -74.43
C MET A 1 1.11 8.25 -73.10
N VAL A 2 2.05 7.93 -72.22
CA VAL A 2 1.88 7.05 -71.04
C VAL A 2 1.27 7.81 -69.87
N LEU A 3 0.24 7.25 -69.23
CA LEU A 3 -0.26 7.68 -67.91
C LEU A 3 0.72 7.22 -66.83
N ALA A 4 1.23 8.14 -66.01
CA ALA A 4 1.94 7.82 -64.78
C ALA A 4 0.95 7.91 -63.60
N ILE A 5 0.68 6.77 -62.95
CA ILE A 5 0.00 6.71 -61.65
C ILE A 5 1.08 6.69 -60.59
N ILE A 6 1.14 7.75 -59.78
CA ILE A 6 1.99 7.81 -58.58
C ILE A 6 1.23 7.11 -57.46
N ALA A 7 1.67 5.91 -57.09
CA ALA A 7 1.22 5.23 -55.88
C ALA A 7 2.01 5.77 -54.68
N SER A 8 1.34 6.51 -53.80
CA SER A 8 1.92 6.97 -52.53
C SER A 8 1.79 5.84 -51.50
N MET A 9 2.91 5.27 -51.07
CA MET A 9 2.94 4.32 -49.95
C MET A 9 2.77 5.10 -48.64
N VAL A 10 1.64 4.91 -47.96
CA VAL A 10 1.46 5.32 -46.57
C VAL A 10 2.11 4.26 -45.70
N THR A 11 3.25 4.60 -45.09
CA THR A 11 3.83 3.81 -44.00
C THR A 11 2.98 4.01 -42.76
N VAL A 12 2.16 3.01 -42.41
CA VAL A 12 1.51 2.95 -41.10
C VAL A 12 2.59 2.60 -40.08
N ALA A 13 3.02 3.59 -39.29
CA ALA A 13 3.80 3.34 -38.10
C ALA A 13 2.93 2.54 -37.12
N ILE A 14 3.21 1.25 -36.99
CA ILE A 14 2.63 0.39 -35.96
C ILE A 14 3.32 0.79 -34.66
N TRP A 15 2.69 1.68 -33.90
CA TRP A 15 3.12 1.95 -32.53
C TRP A 15 2.93 0.66 -31.72
N PRO A 16 3.93 0.21 -30.95
CA PRO A 16 3.72 -0.91 -30.04
C PRO A 16 2.59 -0.53 -29.08
N ALA A 17 1.53 -1.33 -29.08
CA ALA A 17 0.49 -1.20 -28.07
C ALA A 17 1.15 -1.41 -26.70
N PRO A 18 0.97 -0.50 -25.73
CA PRO A 18 1.46 -0.72 -24.39
C PRO A 18 0.87 -2.04 -23.89
N THR A 19 1.75 -2.91 -23.43
CA THR A 19 1.45 -4.16 -22.75
C THR A 19 0.51 -3.83 -21.59
N SER A 20 -0.58 -4.58 -21.44
CA SER A 20 -1.59 -4.30 -20.42
C SER A 20 -0.96 -4.40 -19.02
N ALA A 21 -0.67 -3.25 -18.41
CA ALA A 21 -0.39 -3.19 -16.99
C ALA A 21 -1.60 -3.78 -16.25
N SER A 22 -1.41 -4.86 -15.49
CA SER A 22 -2.49 -5.43 -14.69
C SER A 22 -2.94 -4.38 -13.67
N LEU A 23 -4.22 -4.02 -13.71
CA LEU A 23 -4.79 -3.11 -12.71
C LEU A 23 -4.85 -3.84 -11.37
N THR A 24 -4.40 -3.16 -10.31
CA THR A 24 -4.43 -3.66 -8.93
C THR A 24 -5.02 -2.61 -8.01
N ASN A 25 -5.61 -3.04 -6.90
CA ASN A 25 -5.86 -2.14 -5.78
C ASN A 25 -4.51 -1.82 -5.12
N VAL A 26 -4.11 -0.54 -5.11
CA VAL A 26 -2.86 -0.10 -4.50
C VAL A 26 -3.03 0.30 -3.03
N LEU A 27 -4.27 0.45 -2.54
CA LEU A 27 -4.53 0.70 -1.13
C LEU A 27 -4.37 -0.58 -0.31
N TYR A 28 -3.67 -0.46 0.80
CA TYR A 28 -3.61 -1.47 1.83
C TYR A 28 -4.85 -1.36 2.74
N ASN A 29 -5.51 -2.48 3.02
CA ASN A 29 -6.56 -2.57 4.04
C ASN A 29 -7.71 -1.57 3.88
N GLY A 30 -8.12 -1.29 2.64
CA GLY A 30 -9.30 -0.47 2.39
C GLY A 30 -10.63 -1.17 2.70
N GLY A 31 -10.62 -2.51 2.83
CA GLY A 31 -11.74 -3.30 3.35
C GLY A 31 -11.62 -3.65 4.84
N PHE A 32 -10.65 -3.08 5.56
CA PHE A 32 -10.49 -3.20 7.02
C PHE A 32 -10.30 -4.61 7.64
N GLU A 33 -10.18 -5.66 6.81
CA GLU A 33 -9.96 -7.05 7.25
C GLU A 33 -8.52 -7.37 7.71
N GLN A 34 -7.57 -6.45 7.60
CA GLN A 34 -6.18 -6.62 8.08
C GLN A 34 -5.96 -6.00 9.48
N GLY A 35 -7.04 -5.88 10.24
CA GLY A 35 -7.04 -5.41 11.63
C GLY A 35 -6.87 -3.90 11.76
N PHE A 36 -6.75 -3.46 13.01
CA PHE A 36 -6.71 -2.05 13.41
C PHE A 36 -5.57 -1.80 14.40
N SER A 37 -5.07 -0.57 14.40
CA SER A 37 -4.09 -0.06 15.37
C SER A 37 -4.65 1.13 16.13
N SER A 38 -4.32 1.23 17.42
CA SER A 38 -4.68 2.39 18.21
C SER A 38 -3.76 3.56 17.87
N GLN A 39 -4.35 4.71 17.49
CA GLN A 39 -3.64 5.93 17.13
C GLN A 39 -3.97 7.06 18.12
N PRO A 40 -2.95 7.75 18.68
CA PRO A 40 -3.15 8.88 19.57
C PRO A 40 -4.05 9.95 18.95
N GLY A 41 -5.06 10.40 19.70
CA GLY A 41 -5.99 11.45 19.27
C GLY A 41 -7.17 10.97 18.41
N CYS A 42 -7.25 9.68 18.08
CA CYS A 42 -8.32 9.12 17.24
C CYS A 42 -8.99 7.89 17.89
N GLY A 43 -8.20 6.87 18.27
CA GLY A 43 -8.73 5.56 18.65
C GLY A 43 -8.27 4.47 17.70
N MET A 44 -9.13 3.51 17.37
CA MET A 44 -8.81 2.38 16.49
C MET A 44 -8.97 2.78 15.02
N VAL A 45 -7.86 2.70 14.28
CA VAL A 45 -7.79 3.03 12.86
C VAL A 45 -7.32 1.79 12.10
N GLY A 46 -7.92 1.51 10.94
CA GLY A 46 -7.53 0.37 10.09
C GLY A 46 -6.02 0.34 9.86
N SER A 47 -5.39 -0.82 10.03
CA SER A 47 -3.95 -0.99 9.85
C SER A 47 -3.51 -0.43 8.49
N GLY A 48 -2.43 0.35 8.48
CA GLY A 48 -1.91 1.03 7.28
C GLY A 48 -2.64 2.32 6.90
N TRP A 49 -3.73 2.69 7.56
CA TRP A 49 -4.32 4.02 7.48
C TRP A 49 -3.82 4.91 8.61
N GLN A 50 -3.91 6.21 8.42
CA GLN A 50 -3.69 7.24 9.42
C GLN A 50 -4.97 8.05 9.61
N CYS A 51 -5.09 8.79 10.71
CA CYS A 51 -6.26 9.61 11.00
C CYS A 51 -5.94 11.10 11.14
N PHE A 52 -6.97 11.93 11.05
CA PHE A 52 -6.90 13.35 11.39
C PHE A 52 -8.24 13.89 11.89
N THR A 53 -8.18 14.97 12.66
CA THR A 53 -9.32 15.81 13.01
C THR A 53 -8.92 17.28 12.95
N ASN A 54 -9.89 18.19 12.92
CA ASN A 54 -9.61 19.63 13.04
C ASN A 54 -9.83 20.18 14.47
N GLY A 55 -9.99 19.30 15.46
CA GLY A 55 -10.22 19.67 16.87
C GLY A 55 -11.43 20.58 17.09
N GLY A 56 -11.41 21.39 18.16
CA GLY A 56 -12.51 22.29 18.51
C GLY A 56 -13.63 21.60 19.30
N GLY A 57 -14.78 22.27 19.41
CA GLY A 57 -15.94 21.87 20.20
C GLY A 57 -16.71 20.68 19.63
N ALA A 58 -16.06 19.53 19.53
CA ALA A 58 -16.66 18.22 19.25
C ALA A 58 -15.80 17.11 19.88
N ASN A 59 -16.42 15.98 20.17
CA ASN A 59 -15.75 14.73 20.50
C ASN A 59 -15.54 13.92 19.23
N TYR A 60 -14.44 13.17 19.19
CA TYR A 60 -14.01 12.38 18.05
C TYR A 60 -13.70 10.96 18.48
N GLY A 61 -14.16 9.99 17.70
CA GLY A 61 -13.88 8.57 17.93
C GLY A 61 -13.64 7.82 16.62
N PHE A 62 -12.70 6.89 16.65
CA PHE A 62 -12.40 5.98 15.55
C PHE A 62 -12.44 4.56 16.09
N TYR A 63 -13.20 3.68 15.44
CA TYR A 63 -13.46 2.33 15.94
C TYR A 63 -13.39 1.27 14.84
N ASP A 64 -12.97 0.07 15.26
CA ASP A 64 -13.26 -1.19 14.56
C ASP A 64 -14.71 -1.56 14.84
N ASP A 65 -15.60 -1.33 13.87
CA ASP A 65 -17.02 -1.65 14.02
C ASP A 65 -17.30 -2.99 13.35
N GLN A 66 -17.65 -3.97 14.18
CA GLN A 66 -17.87 -5.36 13.79
C GLN A 66 -19.35 -5.73 13.75
N TRP A 67 -20.24 -4.74 13.88
CA TRP A 67 -21.66 -5.03 13.80
C TRP A 67 -22.05 -5.31 12.35
N ASP A 68 -22.50 -6.54 12.06
CA ASP A 68 -22.83 -7.02 10.70
C ASP A 68 -23.67 -6.05 9.84
N ARG A 69 -24.54 -5.22 10.45
CA ARG A 69 -25.38 -4.26 9.72
C ARG A 69 -24.63 -3.02 9.22
N VAL A 70 -23.39 -2.83 9.66
CA VAL A 70 -22.50 -1.72 9.30
C VAL A 70 -21.15 -2.22 8.79
N VAL A 71 -21.13 -3.44 8.26
CA VAL A 71 -20.03 -4.02 7.48
C VAL A 71 -20.54 -4.27 6.07
N ALA A 72 -19.86 -3.76 5.05
CA ALA A 72 -20.26 -3.96 3.66
C ALA A 72 -19.69 -5.26 3.09
N GLU A 73 -18.45 -5.59 3.45
CA GLU A 73 -17.71 -6.77 3.02
C GLU A 73 -16.87 -7.29 4.21
N GLY A 74 -16.75 -8.62 4.35
CA GLY A 74 -15.94 -9.19 5.42
C GLY A 74 -16.60 -9.12 6.80
N LYS A 75 -15.85 -8.68 7.81
CA LYS A 75 -16.22 -8.67 9.24
C LYS A 75 -16.02 -7.33 9.92
N HIS A 76 -15.33 -6.40 9.28
CA HIS A 76 -14.90 -5.15 9.89
C HIS A 76 -15.24 -3.95 9.03
N SER A 77 -15.59 -2.84 9.65
CA SER A 77 -15.63 -1.54 8.99
C SER A 77 -14.97 -0.47 9.86
N GLN A 78 -14.52 0.60 9.23
CA GLN A 78 -14.01 1.76 9.97
C GLN A 78 -15.17 2.68 10.34
N LEU A 79 -15.46 2.82 11.63
CA LEU A 79 -16.36 3.85 12.14
C LEU A 79 -15.58 5.13 12.45
N LEU A 80 -16.08 6.27 11.96
CA LEU A 80 -15.75 7.62 12.40
C LEU A 80 -16.96 8.22 13.13
N GLU A 81 -16.77 8.56 14.39
CA GLU A 81 -17.74 9.20 15.26
C GLU A 81 -17.36 10.67 15.49
N LEU A 82 -18.31 11.57 15.23
CA LEU A 82 -18.25 12.97 15.66
C LEU A 82 -19.49 13.27 16.49
N ASN A 83 -19.32 13.71 17.73
CA ASN A 83 -20.47 14.07 18.56
C ASN A 83 -20.26 15.34 19.37
N THR A 84 -21.36 15.99 19.71
CA THR A 84 -21.43 17.18 20.56
C THR A 84 -22.11 16.87 21.90
N LYS A 85 -22.06 15.60 22.32
CA LYS A 85 -22.63 15.16 23.59
C LYS A 85 -21.89 15.83 24.75
N GLY A 86 -22.64 16.47 25.64
CA GLY A 86 -22.06 17.22 26.76
C GLY A 86 -21.35 18.52 26.34
N ILE A 87 -21.49 18.97 25.08
CA ILE A 87 -20.91 20.21 24.58
C ILE A 87 -22.06 21.21 24.36
N MET A 88 -22.14 22.25 25.22
CA MET A 88 -23.23 23.23 25.18
C MET A 88 -23.25 24.09 23.91
N LEU A 89 -22.09 24.34 23.30
CA LEU A 89 -21.97 25.07 22.04
C LEU A 89 -20.90 24.37 21.19
N GLY A 90 -21.35 23.55 20.24
CA GLY A 90 -20.44 22.90 19.30
C GLY A 90 -19.90 23.91 18.30
N ASP A 91 -18.66 23.68 17.85
CA ASP A 91 -18.11 24.45 16.73
C ASP A 91 -18.74 24.00 15.41
N ALA A 92 -18.93 24.93 14.49
CA ALA A 92 -19.25 24.59 13.11
C ALA A 92 -18.04 23.94 12.41
N ASP A 93 -18.32 23.23 11.32
CA ASP A 93 -17.33 22.66 10.41
C ASP A 93 -16.29 21.79 11.12
N ARG A 94 -16.75 20.73 11.78
CA ARG A 94 -15.89 19.73 12.40
C ARG A 94 -15.65 18.58 11.42
N TYR A 95 -14.38 18.19 11.32
CA TYR A 95 -13.91 17.13 10.44
C TYR A 95 -13.22 16.04 11.24
N ALA A 96 -13.48 14.80 10.87
CA ALA A 96 -12.60 13.67 11.14
C ALA A 96 -12.38 12.92 9.83
N GLY A 97 -11.20 12.33 9.66
CA GLY A 97 -10.92 11.59 8.44
C GLY A 97 -9.80 10.59 8.62
N ILE A 98 -9.68 9.73 7.62
CA ILE A 98 -8.58 8.78 7.46
C ILE A 98 -7.87 9.06 6.14
N TYR A 99 -6.60 8.68 6.07
CA TYR A 99 -5.82 8.77 4.85
C TYR A 99 -4.79 7.66 4.74
N GLN A 100 -4.36 7.41 3.51
CA GLN A 100 -3.26 6.51 3.21
C GLN A 100 -2.45 7.07 2.03
N THR A 101 -1.14 7.12 2.21
CA THR A 101 -0.18 7.48 1.16
C THR A 101 0.37 6.20 0.55
N VAL A 102 0.23 6.05 -0.78
CA VAL A 102 0.64 4.84 -1.50
C VAL A 102 1.47 5.19 -2.73
N PRO A 103 2.44 4.33 -3.11
CA PRO A 103 3.12 4.47 -4.39
C PRO A 103 2.11 4.24 -5.53
N VAL A 104 2.29 4.97 -6.62
CA VAL A 104 1.51 4.88 -7.85
C VAL A 104 2.42 5.07 -9.06
N VAL A 105 1.90 4.76 -10.24
CA VAL A 105 2.56 5.07 -11.51
C VAL A 105 2.25 6.52 -11.85
N ASP A 106 3.30 7.32 -12.04
CA ASP A 106 3.17 8.71 -12.47
C ASP A 106 2.46 8.79 -13.85
N TRP A 107 1.58 9.78 -14.01
CA TRP A 107 0.73 9.98 -15.18
C TRP A 107 -0.15 8.80 -15.57
N ALA A 108 -0.53 7.93 -14.61
CA ALA A 108 -1.53 6.88 -14.82
C ALA A 108 -2.91 7.24 -14.26
N GLU A 109 -3.97 6.75 -14.91
CA GLU A 109 -5.34 6.87 -14.40
C GLU A 109 -5.59 5.87 -13.26
N TYR A 110 -6.20 6.34 -12.19
CA TYR A 110 -6.69 5.52 -11.09
C TYR A 110 -8.20 5.73 -10.88
N THR A 111 -8.89 4.64 -10.54
CA THR A 111 -10.29 4.66 -10.10
C THR A 111 -10.34 4.48 -8.59
N PHE A 112 -10.86 5.48 -7.89
CA PHE A 112 -11.09 5.42 -6.46
C PHE A 112 -12.56 5.08 -6.18
N SER A 113 -12.80 4.09 -5.32
CA SER A 113 -14.14 3.67 -4.90
C SER A 113 -14.21 3.46 -3.39
N LEU A 114 -15.39 3.68 -2.82
CA LEU A 114 -15.69 3.34 -1.43
C LEU A 114 -17.17 3.04 -1.23
N LYS A 115 -17.47 2.34 -0.14
CA LYS A 115 -18.82 2.20 0.41
C LYS A 115 -18.89 2.87 1.78
N GLY A 116 -20.05 3.38 2.14
CA GLY A 116 -20.29 3.82 3.51
C GLY A 116 -21.75 4.09 3.83
N ILE A 117 -21.99 4.40 5.09
CA ILE A 117 -23.32 4.70 5.62
C ILE A 117 -23.22 5.82 6.64
N ILE A 118 -24.14 6.79 6.55
CA ILE A 118 -24.26 7.90 7.50
C ILE A 118 -25.38 7.56 8.49
N ARG A 119 -25.06 7.55 9.77
CA ARG A 119 -25.98 7.30 10.88
C ARG A 119 -25.93 8.43 11.89
N THR A 120 -27.04 8.65 12.60
CA THR A 120 -27.12 9.72 13.59
C THR A 120 -28.17 9.43 14.67
N THR A 121 -28.05 10.09 15.81
CA THR A 121 -29.05 10.07 16.89
C THR A 121 -30.27 10.94 16.59
N ASN A 122 -30.16 11.92 15.69
CA ASN A 122 -31.24 12.83 15.34
C ASN A 122 -31.43 12.87 13.82
N LEU A 123 -32.59 12.45 13.31
CA LEU A 123 -32.91 12.50 11.89
C LEU A 123 -33.47 13.86 11.46
N ASP A 124 -34.02 14.64 12.39
CA ASP A 124 -34.59 15.95 12.11
C ASP A 124 -33.50 17.00 11.82
N GLY A 125 -33.93 18.18 11.36
CA GLY A 125 -33.04 19.31 11.09
C GLY A 125 -32.57 19.40 9.63
N ASP A 126 -31.51 20.19 9.41
CA ASP A 126 -30.99 20.46 8.06
C ASP A 126 -30.46 19.17 7.41
N LYS A 127 -31.06 18.78 6.28
CA LYS A 127 -30.70 17.55 5.54
C LYS A 127 -29.29 17.55 4.94
N TRP A 128 -28.57 18.65 5.07
CA TRP A 128 -27.24 18.83 4.52
C TRP A 128 -26.14 18.97 5.58
N ARG A 129 -26.50 18.83 6.87
CA ARG A 129 -25.62 19.02 8.03
C ARG A 129 -24.47 18.03 8.12
N TYR A 130 -24.62 16.87 7.49
CA TYR A 130 -23.58 15.84 7.43
C TYR A 130 -23.19 15.57 5.99
N ARG A 131 -21.88 15.48 5.78
CA ARG A 131 -21.27 15.12 4.50
C ARG A 131 -20.13 14.16 4.68
N VAL A 132 -19.94 13.37 3.64
CA VAL A 132 -18.71 12.62 3.41
C VAL A 132 -18.03 13.25 2.22
N GLN A 133 -16.73 13.45 2.33
CA GLN A 133 -15.92 14.01 1.27
C GLN A 133 -14.66 13.19 1.07
N VAL A 134 -14.22 13.14 -0.18
CA VAL A 134 -12.98 12.49 -0.58
C VAL A 134 -12.09 13.53 -1.23
N GLY A 135 -10.78 13.39 -1.06
CA GLY A 135 -9.80 14.28 -1.65
C GLY A 135 -8.48 13.54 -1.85
N TRP A 136 -7.56 14.15 -2.57
CA TRP A 136 -6.24 13.57 -2.80
C TRP A 136 -5.17 14.63 -2.96
N SER A 137 -3.94 14.27 -2.64
CA SER A 137 -2.73 15.07 -2.88
C SER A 137 -1.65 14.22 -3.51
N PHE A 138 -0.81 14.83 -4.35
CA PHE A 138 0.32 14.15 -4.98
C PHE A 138 1.62 14.36 -4.20
N GLY A 139 2.50 13.37 -4.28
CA GLY A 139 3.75 13.31 -3.54
C GLY A 139 3.66 12.51 -2.23
N PRO A 140 4.82 12.25 -1.59
CA PRO A 140 4.91 11.31 -0.48
C PRO A 140 4.53 11.90 0.88
N TYR A 141 4.24 13.20 0.95
CA TYR A 141 4.00 13.92 2.20
C TYR A 141 2.51 14.25 2.36
N PRO A 142 1.78 13.56 3.24
CA PRO A 142 0.38 13.83 3.48
C PRO A 142 0.18 15.15 4.23
N ASP A 143 -0.77 15.97 3.78
CA ASP A 143 -1.22 17.19 4.45
C ASP A 143 -2.67 17.51 4.04
N TRP A 144 -3.63 17.02 4.83
CA TRP A 144 -5.06 17.20 4.55
C TRP A 144 -5.48 18.67 4.55
N THR A 145 -4.74 19.56 5.22
CA THR A 145 -5.07 20.99 5.32
C THR A 145 -4.83 21.73 4.01
N LYS A 146 -4.03 21.15 3.10
CA LYS A 146 -3.72 21.70 1.78
C LYS A 146 -4.55 21.08 0.64
N VAL A 147 -5.41 20.12 0.94
CA VAL A 147 -6.28 19.47 -0.04
C VAL A 147 -7.35 20.47 -0.51
N THR A 148 -7.39 20.77 -1.81
CA THR A 148 -8.30 21.74 -2.42
C THR A 148 -9.39 21.11 -3.28
N ASN A 149 -9.24 19.83 -3.62
CA ASN A 149 -10.12 19.05 -4.51
C ASN A 149 -11.15 18.19 -3.73
N TRP A 150 -11.59 18.64 -2.56
CA TRP A 150 -12.61 17.93 -1.79
C TRP A 150 -13.89 17.75 -2.60
N THR A 151 -14.24 16.49 -2.84
CA THR A 151 -15.42 16.08 -3.59
C THR A 151 -16.43 15.49 -2.63
N ASP A 152 -17.64 16.04 -2.63
CA ASP A 152 -18.79 15.47 -1.92
C ASP A 152 -19.21 14.16 -2.59
N VAL A 153 -19.39 13.10 -1.79
CA VAL A 153 -19.73 11.78 -2.34
C VAL A 153 -21.22 11.64 -2.69
N GLY A 154 -22.06 12.63 -2.37
CA GLY A 154 -23.48 12.67 -2.71
C GLY A 154 -24.35 11.75 -1.85
N TRP A 155 -23.91 11.37 -0.65
CA TRP A 155 -24.69 10.54 0.26
C TRP A 155 -25.62 11.41 1.11
N ASP A 156 -26.88 11.48 0.68
CA ASP A 156 -27.87 12.41 1.23
C ASP A 156 -28.85 11.79 2.24
N LYS A 157 -28.79 10.47 2.42
CA LYS A 157 -29.68 9.75 3.32
C LYS A 157 -28.98 9.41 4.63
N TYR A 158 -29.61 9.81 5.74
CA TYR A 158 -29.18 9.47 7.09
C TYR A 158 -30.05 8.35 7.65
N TYR A 159 -29.45 7.48 8.44
CA TYR A 159 -30.15 6.42 9.18
C TYR A 159 -30.07 6.66 10.68
N LEU A 160 -30.97 6.04 11.44
CA LEU A 160 -30.82 6.01 12.88
C LEU A 160 -29.56 5.21 13.22
N ARG A 161 -28.81 5.70 14.21
CA ARG A 161 -27.60 5.05 14.71
C ARG A 161 -27.79 3.57 15.03
N THR A 162 -28.94 3.24 15.62
CA THR A 162 -29.34 1.90 16.06
C THR A 162 -30.12 1.11 15.02
N ASP A 163 -30.48 1.71 13.88
CA ASP A 163 -31.21 1.05 12.81
C ASP A 163 -30.66 1.45 11.43
N PRO A 164 -29.44 0.98 11.10
CA PRO A 164 -28.78 1.29 9.83
C PRO A 164 -29.55 0.70 8.64
N GLY A 165 -29.61 1.45 7.54
CA GLY A 165 -30.09 0.92 6.26
C GLY A 165 -28.95 0.43 5.37
N ALA A 166 -29.14 0.58 4.06
CA ALA A 166 -28.16 0.12 3.08
C ALA A 166 -26.96 1.07 2.97
N PHE A 167 -25.79 0.47 2.67
CA PHE A 167 -24.61 1.20 2.24
C PHE A 167 -24.86 1.96 0.94
N SER A 168 -24.30 3.17 0.87
CA SER A 168 -24.13 3.93 -0.37
C SER A 168 -22.75 3.67 -0.95
N SER A 169 -22.58 3.91 -2.24
CA SER A 169 -21.28 3.76 -2.92
C SER A 169 -20.88 5.06 -3.61
N PHE A 170 -19.59 5.25 -3.79
CA PHE A 170 -19.02 6.35 -4.55
C PHE A 170 -17.85 5.85 -5.39
N THR A 171 -17.70 6.41 -6.58
CA THR A 171 -16.57 6.15 -7.47
C THR A 171 -16.16 7.45 -8.17
N THR A 172 -14.87 7.70 -8.26
CA THR A 172 -14.29 8.78 -9.08
C THR A 172 -13.01 8.31 -9.75
N ARG A 173 -12.52 9.09 -10.72
CA ARG A 173 -11.25 8.85 -11.40
C ARG A 173 -10.38 10.09 -11.36
N PHE A 174 -9.07 9.87 -11.32
CA PHE A 174 -8.09 10.93 -11.45
C PHE A 174 -6.82 10.40 -12.10
N MET A 175 -6.01 11.32 -12.64
CA MET A 175 -4.66 11.03 -13.12
C MET A 175 -3.67 11.28 -11.98
N ALA A 176 -2.79 10.33 -11.68
CA ALA A 176 -1.67 10.56 -10.78
C ALA A 176 -0.69 11.55 -11.42
N GLU A 177 -0.24 12.56 -10.66
CA GLU A 177 0.72 13.57 -11.12
C GLU A 177 2.09 13.44 -10.41
N SER A 178 2.30 12.34 -9.69
CA SER A 178 3.53 11.96 -9.01
C SER A 178 3.57 10.45 -8.86
N ASP A 179 4.72 9.92 -8.46
CA ASP A 179 4.96 8.53 -8.03
C ASP A 179 4.29 8.15 -6.69
N TYR A 180 3.67 9.09 -5.99
CA TYR A 180 2.88 8.86 -4.78
C TYR A 180 1.57 9.64 -4.82
N VAL A 181 0.52 9.04 -4.25
CA VAL A 181 -0.72 9.73 -3.96
C VAL A 181 -1.10 9.49 -2.50
N THR A 182 -1.66 10.52 -1.87
CA THR A 182 -2.39 10.35 -0.61
C THR A 182 -3.87 10.47 -0.88
N MET A 183 -4.62 9.43 -0.54
CA MET A 183 -6.09 9.46 -0.55
C MET A 183 -6.60 9.87 0.83
N TYR A 184 -7.55 10.80 0.86
CA TYR A 184 -8.22 11.23 2.10
C TYR A 184 -9.71 10.96 2.00
N VAL A 185 -10.27 10.41 3.07
CA VAL A 185 -11.72 10.29 3.26
C VAL A 185 -12.06 10.99 4.56
N ARG A 186 -13.01 11.93 4.53
CA ARG A 186 -13.44 12.66 5.72
C ARG A 186 -14.94 12.71 5.86
N VAL A 187 -15.37 12.84 7.10
CA VAL A 187 -16.72 13.23 7.48
C VAL A 187 -16.71 14.71 7.87
N TRP A 188 -17.83 15.38 7.61
CA TRP A 188 -18.02 16.80 7.90
C TRP A 188 -19.34 16.99 8.62
N LYS A 189 -19.25 17.34 9.91
CA LYS A 189 -20.36 17.88 10.69
C LYS A 189 -20.34 19.40 10.52
N LYS A 190 -21.25 19.91 9.70
CA LYS A 190 -21.32 21.34 9.35
C LYS A 190 -21.73 22.19 10.54
N TRP A 191 -22.74 21.73 11.27
CA TRP A 191 -23.36 22.51 12.32
C TRP A 191 -22.97 21.98 13.70
N GLY A 192 -22.59 22.90 14.58
CA GLY A 192 -22.30 22.64 15.99
C GLY A 192 -23.53 22.46 16.86
N VAL A 193 -24.57 21.78 16.35
CA VAL A 193 -25.80 21.48 17.11
C VAL A 193 -25.42 20.60 18.31
N PRO A 194 -25.76 20.99 19.55
CA PRO A 194 -25.48 20.20 20.76
C PRO A 194 -26.18 18.85 20.79
N GLU A 195 -25.64 17.91 21.58
CA GLU A 195 -26.27 16.60 21.87
C GLU A 195 -26.58 15.75 20.62
N GLU A 196 -25.85 15.97 19.53
CA GLU A 196 -25.97 15.19 18.32
C GLU A 196 -24.73 14.33 18.08
N GLU A 197 -24.95 13.11 17.65
CA GLU A 197 -23.93 12.13 17.30
C GLU A 197 -24.06 11.80 15.81
N LEU A 198 -22.94 11.85 15.12
CA LEU A 198 -22.74 11.45 13.74
C LEU A 198 -21.81 10.25 13.74
N ASP A 199 -22.30 9.14 13.21
CA ASP A 199 -21.55 7.91 12.98
C ASP A 199 -21.48 7.65 11.49
N VAL A 200 -20.27 7.50 10.96
CA VAL A 200 -20.09 7.13 9.55
C VAL A 200 -19.19 5.92 9.47
N ASN A 201 -19.72 4.83 8.93
CA ASN A 201 -18.93 3.63 8.65
C ASN A 201 -18.45 3.68 7.20
N PHE A 202 -17.18 3.32 7.01
CA PHE A 202 -16.55 3.15 5.71
C PHE A 202 -16.09 1.71 5.54
N ASP A 203 -16.19 1.22 4.32
CA ASP A 203 -15.74 -0.12 3.94
C ASP A 203 -15.52 -0.19 2.42
N ALA A 204 -14.87 -1.26 1.96
CA ALA A 204 -14.57 -1.54 0.56
C ALA A 204 -13.91 -0.35 -0.18
N ILE A 205 -13.01 0.36 0.52
CA ILE A 205 -12.21 1.43 -0.05
C ILE A 205 -11.17 0.82 -0.99
N SER A 206 -11.08 1.32 -2.22
CA SER A 206 -10.11 0.84 -3.20
C SER A 206 -9.61 1.96 -4.09
N LEU A 207 -8.35 1.82 -4.52
CA LEU A 207 -7.74 2.66 -5.55
C LEU A 207 -7.15 1.73 -6.60
N ILE A 208 -7.88 1.55 -7.70
CA ILE A 208 -7.54 0.59 -8.75
C ILE A 208 -6.86 1.31 -9.90
N GLY A 209 -5.64 0.87 -10.23
CA GLY A 209 -4.87 1.38 -11.37
C GLY A 209 -3.64 0.51 -11.63
N PRO A 210 -2.72 0.95 -12.51
CA PRO A 210 -1.49 0.21 -12.77
C PRO A 210 -0.68 -0.02 -11.49
N SER A 211 -0.05 -1.19 -11.40
CA SER A 211 0.84 -1.51 -10.27
C SER A 211 2.17 -0.75 -10.40
N PRO A 212 2.57 0.05 -9.39
CA PRO A 212 3.90 0.69 -9.39
C PRO A 212 5.04 -0.35 -9.31
N TYR A 213 4.76 -1.55 -8.80
CA TYR A 213 5.75 -2.62 -8.65
C TYR A 213 6.05 -3.36 -9.95
N TYR A 214 5.13 -3.35 -10.93
CA TYR A 214 5.36 -3.97 -12.25
C TYR A 214 5.71 -2.93 -13.32
N TYR A 215 5.31 -1.67 -13.15
CA TYR A 215 5.58 -0.61 -14.13
C TYR A 215 7.07 -0.24 -14.23
N ASN A 216 7.78 -0.24 -13.10
CA ASN A 216 9.21 0.08 -13.08
C ASN A 216 10.10 -0.97 -13.78
N ASP A 217 9.63 -2.21 -13.94
CA ASP A 217 10.40 -3.25 -14.65
C ASP A 217 10.23 -3.16 -16.18
N GLN A 218 9.17 -2.53 -16.68
CA GLN A 218 8.99 -2.27 -18.11
C GLN A 218 9.73 -1.04 -18.63
N TYR A 219 10.13 -0.11 -17.74
CA TYR A 219 10.90 1.09 -18.11
C TYR A 219 12.40 0.98 -17.79
N LYS A 220 12.86 -0.22 -17.41
CA LYS A 220 14.27 -0.59 -17.59
C LYS A 220 14.48 -1.06 -19.03
N ASP A 221 14.34 -0.14 -19.98
CA ASP A 221 15.17 -0.30 -21.17
C ASP A 221 16.62 -0.35 -20.66
N PRO A 222 17.45 -1.30 -21.12
CA PRO A 222 18.87 -1.14 -20.99
C PRO A 222 19.17 0.21 -21.62
N ILE A 223 19.64 1.18 -20.84
CA ILE A 223 20.44 2.25 -21.43
C ILE A 223 21.56 1.49 -22.13
N ASP A 224 21.46 1.38 -23.45
CA ASP A 224 22.58 1.05 -24.32
C ASP A 224 23.67 2.03 -23.91
N PRO A 225 24.72 1.60 -23.18
CA PRO A 225 25.84 2.45 -22.92
C PRO A 225 26.50 2.56 -24.28
N GLY A 226 26.12 3.60 -25.03
CA GLY A 226 26.76 4.01 -26.26
C GLY A 226 28.24 4.26 -25.99
N PHE A 227 29.01 3.20 -26.02
CA PHE A 227 30.45 3.17 -26.16
C PHE A 227 30.71 2.49 -27.48
N SER A 228 31.04 3.33 -28.45
CA SER A 228 31.80 2.97 -29.63
C SER A 228 33.01 2.13 -29.22
N VAL A 229 32.87 0.81 -29.28
CA VAL A 229 34.00 -0.12 -29.31
C VAL A 229 34.65 0.00 -30.69
N PRO A 230 35.95 0.33 -30.79
CA PRO A 230 36.66 0.09 -32.03
C PRO A 230 36.67 -1.42 -32.23
N VAL A 231 36.21 -1.88 -33.40
CA VAL A 231 36.33 -3.27 -33.82
C VAL A 231 37.82 -3.61 -33.87
N VAL A 232 38.31 -4.41 -32.92
CA VAL A 232 39.63 -5.02 -33.00
C VAL A 232 39.47 -6.44 -33.53
N ASP A 233 39.98 -6.62 -34.74
CA ASP A 233 40.11 -7.88 -35.48
C ASP A 233 40.95 -8.91 -34.68
N PRO A 234 40.45 -10.14 -34.42
CA PRO A 234 41.17 -11.13 -33.64
C PRO A 234 42.17 -11.88 -34.53
N GLY A 235 43.40 -11.35 -34.62
CA GLY A 235 44.48 -12.12 -35.22
C GLY A 235 45.79 -11.37 -35.32
N TYR A 236 46.64 -11.47 -34.28
CA TYR A 236 48.06 -11.81 -34.40
C TYR A 236 48.68 -11.82 -32.98
N ALA A 237 49.29 -12.95 -32.62
CA ALA A 237 50.13 -13.07 -31.43
C ALA A 237 51.55 -12.58 -31.76
N ASP A 238 52.19 -11.87 -30.83
CA ASP A 238 53.65 -11.69 -30.79
C ASP A 238 54.13 -11.63 -29.32
N PRO A 239 55.23 -12.30 -28.92
CA PRO A 239 55.58 -12.56 -27.54
C PRO A 239 56.65 -11.62 -26.98
N GLY A 240 56.49 -11.24 -25.71
CA GLY A 240 57.58 -10.85 -24.80
C GLY A 240 57.99 -9.38 -24.81
N TYR A 241 57.84 -8.71 -23.66
CA TYR A 241 58.96 -8.42 -22.74
C TYR A 241 58.48 -7.65 -21.50
N ASP A 242 58.91 -8.18 -20.36
CA ASP A 242 59.07 -7.66 -19.00
C ASP A 242 58.83 -6.15 -18.68
N LYS A 243 58.17 -5.89 -17.53
CA LYS A 243 58.79 -5.48 -16.23
C LYS A 243 57.77 -4.78 -15.33
N HIS A 244 57.36 -5.42 -14.23
CA HIS A 244 56.88 -4.73 -13.03
C HIS A 244 57.90 -4.93 -11.89
N PRO A 245 58.33 -3.87 -11.19
CA PRO A 245 59.19 -3.97 -10.01
C PRO A 245 58.37 -4.26 -8.72
N PRO A 246 59.04 -4.58 -7.60
CA PRO A 246 58.59 -5.56 -6.61
C PRO A 246 57.72 -5.00 -5.49
N VAL A 247 56.93 -5.91 -4.90
CA VAL A 247 56.17 -5.75 -3.65
C VAL A 247 57.01 -6.30 -2.49
N ASP A 248 57.22 -5.53 -1.41
CA ASP A 248 57.31 -5.98 0.01
C ASP A 248 57.61 -4.80 1.00
N PRO A 249 57.58 -4.93 2.35
CA PRO A 249 56.82 -5.82 3.26
C PRO A 249 56.04 -5.06 4.37
N GLY A 250 55.24 -5.81 5.13
CA GLY A 250 54.30 -5.34 6.16
C GLY A 250 54.84 -5.00 7.56
N TYR A 251 53.88 -4.78 8.46
CA TYR A 251 53.90 -4.97 9.92
C TYR A 251 52.44 -5.27 10.32
N GLY A 252 52.05 -6.27 11.12
CA GLY A 252 52.73 -7.31 11.90
C GLY A 252 51.68 -8.31 12.44
N GLN A 253 52.14 -9.47 12.90
CA GLN A 253 51.34 -10.65 13.27
C GLN A 253 50.77 -10.66 14.72
N LEU A 254 49.55 -11.23 14.84
CA LEU A 254 48.96 -12.26 15.76
C LEU A 254 49.38 -12.38 17.25
N PRO A 255 48.48 -12.90 18.11
CA PRO A 255 48.47 -14.35 18.38
C PRO A 255 47.08 -15.03 18.41
N ALA A 256 47.07 -16.32 18.07
CA ALA A 256 45.97 -17.29 18.22
C ALA A 256 46.04 -18.00 19.59
N ASP A 257 44.89 -18.22 20.26
CA ASP A 257 44.18 -19.51 20.58
C ASP A 257 44.05 -19.61 22.14
N PRO A 258 43.14 -20.37 22.84
CA PRO A 258 42.54 -21.68 22.53
C PRO A 258 41.02 -21.82 22.70
N GLY A 259 40.45 -22.75 21.93
CA GLY A 259 39.03 -23.11 21.95
C GLY A 259 38.51 -23.79 23.22
N TYR A 260 37.18 -23.81 23.32
CA TYR A 260 36.41 -24.79 24.10
C TYR A 260 35.24 -25.28 23.24
N GLY A 261 35.22 -26.58 23.00
CA GLY A 261 34.16 -27.27 22.27
C GLY A 261 32.90 -27.46 23.12
N HIS A 262 31.76 -27.49 22.44
CA HIS A 262 30.53 -28.07 22.95
C HIS A 262 29.80 -28.83 21.81
N PRO A 263 29.04 -29.88 22.18
CA PRO A 263 28.85 -31.13 21.41
C PRO A 263 27.82 -31.02 20.28
N PRO A 264 27.71 -32.01 19.38
CA PRO A 264 26.61 -32.06 18.41
C PRO A 264 25.29 -32.13 19.17
N VAL A 265 24.45 -31.10 19.03
CA VAL A 265 23.07 -31.14 19.50
C VAL A 265 22.32 -32.09 18.58
N VAL A 266 21.84 -33.16 19.19
CA VAL A 266 20.99 -34.21 18.62
C VAL A 266 19.68 -33.57 18.17
N ASP A 267 19.30 -33.83 16.92
CA ASP A 267 17.98 -33.53 16.35
C ASP A 267 16.89 -34.26 17.16
N PRO A 268 16.00 -33.55 17.87
CA PRO A 268 14.80 -34.16 18.42
C PRO A 268 13.79 -34.28 17.29
N GLY A 269 13.74 -35.48 16.70
CA GLY A 269 12.83 -35.83 15.63
C GLY A 269 11.41 -35.33 15.87
N TYR A 270 10.87 -34.65 14.87
CA TYR A 270 9.48 -34.26 14.81
C TYR A 270 8.59 -35.50 14.96
N GLY A 271 7.91 -35.59 16.10
CA GLY A 271 6.78 -36.48 16.27
C GLY A 271 5.68 -36.09 15.28
N HIS A 272 5.29 -37.03 14.43
CA HIS A 272 4.14 -36.91 13.55
C HIS A 272 2.89 -36.57 14.38
N LEU A 273 2.32 -35.40 14.15
CA LEU A 273 0.93 -35.12 14.52
C LEU A 273 0.00 -35.88 13.55
N PRO A 274 -1.19 -36.34 13.99
CA PRO A 274 -2.12 -37.06 13.14
C PRO A 274 -2.55 -36.19 11.95
N VAL A 275 -2.40 -36.74 10.75
CA VAL A 275 -2.87 -36.12 9.50
C VAL A 275 -4.38 -36.02 9.54
N ASP A 276 -4.91 -34.81 9.52
CA ASP A 276 -6.33 -34.52 9.30
C ASP A 276 -6.70 -34.91 7.86
N PRO A 277 -7.58 -35.89 7.63
CA PRO A 277 -7.92 -36.34 6.28
C PRO A 277 -8.93 -35.38 5.65
N GLY A 278 -8.47 -34.20 5.22
CA GLY A 278 -9.35 -33.19 4.63
C GLY A 278 -8.73 -32.24 3.60
N PHE A 279 -7.41 -32.03 3.61
CA PHE A 279 -6.79 -31.13 2.64
C PHE A 279 -6.25 -31.90 1.44
N SER A 280 -7.00 -31.87 0.34
CA SER A 280 -6.42 -32.14 -0.97
C SER A 280 -5.32 -31.13 -1.22
N TYR A 281 -4.05 -31.58 -1.26
CA TYR A 281 -2.96 -30.76 -1.75
C TYR A 281 -3.33 -30.22 -3.14
N PRO A 282 -3.14 -28.91 -3.38
CA PRO A 282 -3.35 -28.39 -4.72
C PRO A 282 -2.43 -29.18 -5.68
N PRO A 283 -2.89 -29.50 -6.90
CA PRO A 283 -2.12 -30.29 -7.84
C PRO A 283 -0.71 -29.71 -8.00
N ALA A 284 0.30 -30.57 -8.03
CA ALA A 284 1.68 -30.15 -8.24
C ALA A 284 1.76 -29.29 -9.51
N GLY A 285 2.02 -27.99 -9.33
CA GLY A 285 1.92 -26.99 -10.40
C GLY A 285 0.89 -25.88 -10.16
N ALA A 286 0.05 -25.92 -9.12
CA ALA A 286 -0.94 -24.87 -8.86
C ALA A 286 -0.32 -23.50 -8.49
N CYS A 287 0.98 -23.46 -8.19
CA CYS A 287 1.77 -22.25 -7.95
C CYS A 287 2.92 -22.11 -8.96
N VAL A 288 2.80 -22.62 -10.19
CA VAL A 288 3.76 -22.31 -11.27
C VAL A 288 3.45 -20.95 -11.89
N GLY A 289 3.78 -19.90 -11.14
CA GLY A 289 3.91 -18.54 -11.64
C GLY A 289 5.32 -18.02 -11.35
N PRO A 290 5.79 -16.98 -12.06
CA PRO A 290 7.03 -16.31 -11.68
C PRO A 290 6.94 -15.84 -10.22
N ASN A 291 8.03 -15.96 -9.47
CA ASN A 291 8.08 -15.50 -8.09
C ASN A 291 7.93 -13.98 -8.05
N LEU A 292 6.76 -13.52 -7.60
CA LEU A 292 6.39 -12.10 -7.62
C LEU A 292 7.01 -11.32 -6.45
N VAL A 293 7.53 -12.04 -5.45
CA VAL A 293 8.25 -11.42 -4.33
C VAL A 293 9.74 -11.65 -4.55
N TYR A 294 10.53 -10.58 -4.51
CA TYR A 294 11.98 -10.71 -4.68
C TYR A 294 12.54 -11.69 -3.63
N ASN A 295 13.17 -12.77 -4.09
CA ASN A 295 13.67 -13.85 -3.23
C ASN A 295 12.60 -14.51 -2.34
N GLY A 296 11.34 -14.58 -2.78
CA GLY A 296 10.25 -15.21 -2.01
C GLY A 296 10.29 -16.73 -1.94
N ASP A 297 11.14 -17.36 -2.76
CA ASP A 297 11.46 -18.79 -2.72
C ASP A 297 12.71 -19.06 -1.88
N PHE A 298 13.40 -18.00 -1.43
CA PHE A 298 14.64 -18.04 -0.65
C PHE A 298 15.85 -18.68 -1.35
N GLU A 299 15.74 -19.00 -2.64
CA GLU A 299 16.81 -19.62 -3.42
C GLU A 299 17.98 -18.66 -3.71
N ARG A 300 17.79 -17.35 -3.45
CA ARG A 300 18.86 -16.35 -3.53
C ARG A 300 19.61 -16.19 -2.21
N GLY A 301 19.32 -17.02 -1.21
CA GLY A 301 20.06 -17.08 0.05
C GLY A 301 19.64 -16.04 1.09
N PHE A 302 20.48 -15.89 2.12
CA PHE A 302 20.18 -15.14 3.34
C PHE A 302 21.34 -14.23 3.76
N ASN A 303 20.99 -13.06 4.30
CA ASN A 303 21.88 -12.09 4.94
C ASN A 303 21.88 -12.30 6.45
N ALA A 304 23.04 -12.13 7.09
CA ALA A 304 23.13 -12.10 8.53
C ALA A 304 22.59 -10.77 9.08
N VAL A 305 21.77 -10.85 10.13
CA VAL A 305 21.22 -9.72 10.87
C VAL A 305 21.44 -9.94 12.38
N SER A 306 21.13 -8.94 13.21
CA SER A 306 21.33 -9.04 14.67
C SER A 306 20.52 -10.15 15.34
N VAL A 307 19.47 -10.65 14.69
CA VAL A 307 18.57 -11.69 15.20
C VAL A 307 18.72 -13.04 14.50
N GLY A 308 19.74 -13.24 13.65
CA GLY A 308 19.92 -14.49 12.89
C GLY A 308 20.16 -14.25 11.41
N LYS A 309 19.45 -14.97 10.55
CA LYS A 309 19.55 -14.83 9.09
C LYS A 309 18.20 -14.52 8.47
N VAL A 310 18.17 -13.55 7.56
CA VAL A 310 16.96 -13.11 6.86
C VAL A 310 17.19 -13.23 5.37
N GLY A 311 16.15 -13.58 4.60
CA GLY A 311 16.25 -13.71 3.15
C GLY A 311 16.88 -12.47 2.51
N ASN A 312 17.75 -12.66 1.51
CA ASN A 312 18.37 -11.56 0.78
C ASN A 312 17.29 -10.60 0.25
N SER A 313 17.42 -9.31 0.56
CA SER A 313 16.47 -8.21 0.29
C SER A 313 15.14 -8.24 1.07
N TRP A 314 15.06 -9.01 2.15
CA TRP A 314 13.96 -8.98 3.11
C TRP A 314 14.35 -8.21 4.38
N GLY A 315 13.40 -7.47 4.95
CA GLY A 315 13.51 -6.90 6.29
C GLY A 315 13.02 -7.88 7.36
N TYR A 316 13.28 -7.56 8.62
CA TYR A 316 12.73 -8.29 9.76
C TYR A 316 12.14 -7.32 10.78
N PHE A 317 11.18 -7.79 11.57
CA PHE A 317 10.66 -7.08 12.72
C PHE A 317 10.49 -8.06 13.88
N THR A 318 10.69 -7.57 15.09
CA THR A 318 10.39 -8.30 16.33
C THR A 318 9.53 -7.41 17.21
N ASN A 319 8.79 -7.99 18.15
CA ASN A 319 8.00 -7.21 19.10
C ASN A 319 8.84 -6.66 20.27
N GLY A 320 10.17 -6.82 20.22
CA GLY A 320 11.09 -6.40 21.28
C GLY A 320 10.96 -7.18 22.60
N GLY A 321 10.15 -8.25 22.65
CA GLY A 321 10.01 -9.11 23.83
C GLY A 321 11.22 -10.02 24.05
N GLY A 322 11.36 -10.56 25.26
CA GLY A 322 12.50 -11.40 25.69
C GLY A 322 12.59 -12.81 25.08
N ALA A 323 12.03 -13.03 23.89
CA ALA A 323 12.22 -14.28 23.16
C ALA A 323 13.59 -14.28 22.45
N ASN A 324 14.20 -15.47 22.32
CA ASN A 324 15.38 -15.64 21.46
C ASN A 324 14.90 -15.84 20.02
N TYR A 325 15.30 -14.93 19.13
CA TYR A 325 15.01 -14.98 17.69
C TYR A 325 16.20 -15.59 16.94
N GLY A 326 15.94 -16.31 15.83
CA GLY A 326 16.94 -17.00 15.00
C GLY A 326 16.56 -17.04 13.54
#